data_AF-K1LLA8-F1
#
_entry.id   AF-K1LLA8-F1
#
_cell.length_a   1.000
_cell.length_b   1.000
_cell.length_c   1.000
_cell.angle_alpha   90.00
_cell.angle_beta   90.00
_cell.angle_gamma   90.00
#
_symmetry.space_group_name_H-M   'P 1'
#
loop_
_entity.id
_entity.type
_entity.pdbx_description
1 polymer ?
#
loop_
_entity_poly.entity_id
_entity_poly.type
_entity_poly.pdbx_seq_one_letter_code
_entity_poly.pdbx_strand_id
1 'polypeptide(L)'
;MKLPIIRQFYQNNSAENLEKAVEVLESFTEFRGVTDEQLSVIGDMMTDMLGAIEVHEQVKNGTSEKDALNGFAKKVMGSIDR
;
A
#
# COMPACT_ATOMS: atom_id res chain seq x y z
N MET A 1 6.35 -1.15 -4.53
CA MET A 1 5.38 -2.17 -4.05
C MET A 1 6.05 -3.51 -3.76
N LYS A 2 6.00 -3.99 -2.52
CA LYS A 2 6.59 -5.27 -2.07
C LYS A 2 5.56 -6.12 -1.32
N LEU A 3 5.20 -7.28 -1.89
CA LEU A 3 4.21 -8.18 -1.31
C LEU A 3 4.45 -8.54 0.18
N PRO A 4 5.69 -8.80 0.65
CA PRO A 4 5.93 -9.06 2.07
C PRO A 4 5.55 -7.87 2.97
N ILE A 5 5.76 -6.63 2.51
CA ILE A 5 5.43 -5.41 3.27
C ILE A 5 3.92 -5.21 3.31
N ILE A 6 3.26 -5.35 2.16
CA ILE A 6 1.80 -5.24 2.06
C ILE A 6 1.11 -6.23 2.99
N ARG A 7 1.57 -7.49 3.00
CA ARG A 7 1.05 -8.52 3.92
C ARG A 7 1.22 -8.08 5.38
N GLN A 8 2.39 -7.55 5.75
CA GLN A 8 2.62 -7.06 7.11
C GLN A 8 1.70 -5.90 7.46
N PHE A 9 1.45 -4.95 6.56
CA PHE A 9 0.51 -3.85 6.81
C PHE A 9 -0.92 -4.37 7.01
N TYR A 10 -1.40 -5.22 6.11
CA TYR A 10 -2.74 -5.83 6.17
C TYR A 10 -2.97 -6.64 7.44
N GLN A 11 -1.99 -7.45 7.87
CA GLN A 11 -2.17 -8.34 9.03
C GLN A 11 -2.12 -7.62 10.38
N ASN A 12 -1.43 -6.48 10.46
CA ASN A 12 -1.16 -5.82 11.73
C ASN A 12 -1.91 -4.50 11.93
N ASN A 13 -2.64 -4.01 10.92
CA ASN A 13 -3.35 -2.73 10.99
C ASN A 13 -4.76 -2.86 10.41
N SER A 14 -5.66 -1.98 10.85
CA SER A 14 -6.93 -1.79 10.15
C SER A 14 -6.72 -0.93 8.90
N ALA A 15 -7.61 -1.08 7.91
CA ALA A 15 -7.65 -0.19 6.74
C ALA A 15 -7.71 1.29 7.15
N GLU A 16 -8.54 1.64 8.14
CA GLU A 16 -8.67 3.02 8.64
C GLU A 16 -7.35 3.57 9.21
N ASN A 17 -6.56 2.76 9.91
CA ASN A 17 -5.26 3.21 10.43
C ASN A 17 -4.26 3.46 9.28
N LEU A 18 -4.30 2.61 8.24
CA LEU A 18 -3.47 2.78 7.06
C LEU A 18 -3.87 4.03 6.28
N GLU A 19 -5.17 4.30 6.10
CA GLU A 19 -5.70 5.49 5.45
C GLU A 19 -5.23 6.76 6.17
N LYS A 20 -5.40 6.82 7.50
CA LYS A 20 -4.91 7.96 8.31
C LYS A 20 -3.40 8.15 8.24
N ALA A 21 -2.64 7.06 8.19
CA ALA A 21 -1.18 7.16 8.05
C ALA A 21 -0.79 7.71 6.67
N VAL A 22 -1.48 7.30 5.60
CA VAL A 22 -1.29 7.84 4.26
C VAL A 22 -1.61 9.34 4.22
N GLU A 23 -2.73 9.79 4.79
CA GLU A 23 -3.08 11.22 4.84
C GLU A 23 -1.99 12.09 5.51
N VAL A 24 -1.38 11.59 6.60
CA VAL A 24 -0.28 12.29 7.28
C VAL A 24 0.97 12.36 6.39
N LEU A 25 1.29 11.28 5.69
CA LEU A 25 2.44 11.21 4.79
C LEU A 25 2.24 12.07 3.54
N GLU A 26 1.03 12.11 2.99
CA GLU A 26 0.66 13.00 1.88
C GLU A 26 0.84 14.46 2.30
N SER A 27 0.35 14.85 3.48
CA SER A 27 0.60 16.21 3.99
C SER A 27 2.09 16.51 4.15
N PHE A 28 2.90 15.53 4.51
CA PHE A 28 4.34 15.70 4.59
C PHE A 28 4.97 15.91 3.21
N THR A 29 4.59 15.14 2.19
CA THR A 29 5.19 15.27 0.83
C THR A 29 4.87 16.59 0.14
N GLU A 30 3.82 17.30 0.56
CA GLU A 30 3.51 18.66 0.09
C GLU A 30 4.47 19.75 0.64
N PHE A 31 5.24 19.44 1.69
CA PHE A 31 6.17 20.39 2.27
C PHE A 31 7.37 20.63 1.34
N ARG A 32 7.64 21.89 0.99
CA ARG A 32 8.73 22.27 0.06
C ARG A 32 10.13 21.83 0.49
N GLY A 33 10.33 21.54 1.78
CA GLY A 33 11.63 21.11 2.31
C GLY A 33 11.86 19.61 2.26
N VAL A 34 10.94 18.81 1.72
CA VAL A 34 11.14 17.37 1.56
C VAL A 34 12.11 17.12 0.42
N THR A 35 13.10 16.25 0.66
CA THR A 35 14.09 15.87 -0.35
C THR A 35 13.54 14.82 -1.32
N ASP A 36 14.14 14.70 -2.51
CA ASP A 36 13.76 13.68 -3.49
C ASP A 36 13.88 12.26 -2.94
N GLU A 37 14.87 12.00 -2.08
CA GLU A 37 15.04 10.70 -1.41
C GLU A 37 13.89 10.43 -0.44
N GLN A 38 13.49 11.43 0.35
CA GLN A 38 12.36 11.31 1.27
C GLN A 38 11.04 11.11 0.49
N LEU A 39 10.84 11.85 -0.61
CA LEU A 39 9.68 11.66 -1.48
C LEU A 39 9.63 10.24 -2.06
N SER A 40 10.77 9.72 -2.51
CA SER A 40 10.88 8.36 -3.06
C SER A 40 10.52 7.30 -2.02
N VAL A 41 11.13 7.34 -0.84
CA VAL A 41 10.88 6.37 0.24
C VAL A 41 9.43 6.45 0.73
N ILE A 42 8.89 7.66 0.90
CA ILE A 42 7.50 7.85 1.35
C ILE A 42 6.52 7.41 0.27
N GLY A 43 6.78 7.70 -1.00
CA GLY A 43 5.98 7.23 -2.12
C GLY A 43 5.90 5.70 -2.17
N ASP A 44 7.04 5.02 -2.03
CA ASP A 44 7.10 3.55 -1.96
C ASP A 44 6.30 3.00 -0.77
N MET A 45 6.44 3.62 0.41
CA MET A 45 5.75 3.22 1.63
C MET A 45 4.23 3.43 1.55
N MET A 46 3.78 4.60 1.06
CA MET A 46 2.35 4.88 0.84
C MET A 46 1.76 3.89 -0.16
N THR A 47 2.48 3.56 -1.23
CA THR A 47 2.00 2.59 -2.22
C THR A 47 1.82 1.19 -1.60
N ASP A 48 2.71 0.77 -0.69
CA ASP A 48 2.54 -0.48 0.06
C ASP A 48 1.35 -0.43 1.04
N MET A 49 1.09 0.71 1.68
CA MET A 49 -0.08 0.89 2.56
C MET A 49 -1.40 0.86 1.78
N LEU A 50 -1.47 1.56 0.64
CA LEU A 50 -2.63 1.55 -0.26
C LEU A 50 -2.89 0.15 -0.83
N GLY A 51 -1.84 -0.61 -1.14
CA GLY A 51 -1.97 -2.01 -1.52
C GLY A 51 -2.59 -2.88 -0.43
N ALA A 52 -2.26 -2.63 0.84
CA ALA A 52 -2.87 -3.34 1.96
C ALA A 52 -4.33 -2.95 2.18
N ILE A 53 -4.70 -1.68 1.96
CA ILE A 53 -6.09 -1.22 1.97
C ILE A 53 -6.91 -1.92 0.87
N GLU A 54 -6.36 -2.04 -0.35
CA GLU A 54 -7.01 -2.78 -1.44
C GLU A 54 -7.24 -4.26 -1.08
N VAL A 55 -6.28 -4.90 -0.38
CA VAL A 55 -6.44 -6.28 0.11
C VAL A 55 -7.54 -6.37 1.17
N HIS A 56 -7.64 -5.41 2.11
CA HIS A 56 -8.75 -5.35 3.06
C HIS A 56 -10.11 -5.26 2.36
N GLU A 57 -10.22 -4.41 1.32
CA GLU A 57 -11.45 -4.24 0.56
C GLU A 57 -11.85 -5.55 -0.16
N GLN A 58 -10.90 -6.21 -0.83
CA GLN A 58 -11.15 -7.48 -1.51
C GLN A 58 -11.63 -8.57 -0.54
N VAL A 59 -11.02 -8.65 0.64
CA VAL A 59 -11.42 -9.61 1.69
C VAL A 59 -12.80 -9.28 2.24
N LYS A 60 -13.09 -8.00 2.49
CA LYS A 60 -14.43 -7.54 2.90
C LYS A 60 -15.51 -7.89 1.86
N ASN A 61 -15.15 -7.91 0.58
CA ASN A 61 -16.03 -8.28 -0.52
C ASN A 61 -16.11 -9.81 -0.78
N GLY A 62 -15.51 -10.63 0.09
CA GLY A 62 -15.64 -12.09 0.06
C GLY A 62 -14.51 -12.83 -0.65
N THR A 63 -13.46 -12.13 -1.10
CA THR A 63 -12.24 -12.79 -1.61
C THR A 63 -11.46 -13.40 -0.46
N SER A 64 -10.87 -14.58 -0.64
CA SER A 64 -9.98 -15.14 0.40
C SER A 64 -8.72 -14.28 0.55
N GLU A 65 -8.18 -14.15 1.76
CA GLU A 65 -6.92 -13.38 1.99
C GLU A 65 -5.79 -13.82 1.05
N LYS A 66 -5.65 -15.14 0.86
CA LYS A 66 -4.65 -15.72 -0.03
C LYS A 66 -4.86 -15.25 -1.47
N ASP A 67 -6.09 -15.27 -1.96
CA ASP A 67 -6.40 -14.89 -3.33
C ASP A 67 -6.29 -13.38 -3.54
N ALA A 68 -6.65 -12.58 -2.54
CA ALA A 68 -6.49 -11.12 -2.57
C ALA A 68 -5.00 -10.73 -2.64
N LEU A 69 -4.16 -11.30 -1.77
CA LEU A 69 -2.72 -11.07 -1.79
C LEU A 69 -2.06 -11.55 -3.10
N ASN A 70 -2.47 -12.70 -3.62
CA ASN A 70 -1.96 -13.21 -4.89
C ASN A 70 -2.45 -12.40 -6.10
N GLY A 71 -3.70 -11.95 -6.08
CA GLY A 71 -4.29 -11.08 -7.09
C GLY A 71 -3.54 -9.75 -7.16
N PHE A 72 -3.25 -9.16 -6.01
CA PHE A 72 -2.43 -7.96 -5.92
C PHE A 72 -1.01 -8.19 -6.46
N ALA A 73 -0.35 -9.28 -6.08
CA ALA A 73 0.98 -9.62 -6.59
C ALA A 73 1.01 -9.72 -8.13
N LYS A 74 -0.02 -10.33 -8.74
CA LYS A 74 -0.17 -10.41 -10.19
C LYS A 74 -0.42 -9.04 -10.82
N LYS A 75 -1.20 -8.17 -10.19
CA LYS A 75 -1.43 -6.79 -10.66
C LYS A 75 -0.12 -6.01 -10.73
N VAL A 76 0.70 -6.09 -9.67
CA VAL A 76 2.01 -5.42 -9.62
C VAL A 76 2.96 -5.97 -10.69
N MET A 77 3.10 -7.29 -10.81
CA MET A 77 3.99 -7.89 -11.81
C MET A 77 3.49 -7.69 -13.25
N GLY A 78 2.19 -7.77 -13.49
CA GLY A 78 1.57 -7.53 -14.79
C GLY A 78 1.59 -6.05 -15.23
N SER A 79 1.93 -5.14 -14.33
CA SER A 79 2.19 -3.72 -14.62
C SER A 79 3.62 -3.46 -15.13
N ILE A 80 4.50 -4.47 -15.10
CA ILE A 80 5.92 -4.36 -15.50
C ILE A 80 6.14 -4.86 -16.95
N ASP A 81 5.23 -5.70 -17.47
CA ASP A 81 5.30 -6.27 -18.83
C ASP A 81 4.45 -5.50 -19.88
N ARG A 82 4.26 -4.19 -19.73
CA ARG A 82 3.66 -3.32 -20.76
C ARG A 82 4.44 -2.05 -20.99
#